data_AF-N9WFK3-F1
#
_entry.id   AF-N9WFK3-F1
#
_cell.length_a   1.000
_cell.length_b   1.000
_cell.length_c   1.000
_cell.angle_alpha   90.00
_cell.angle_beta   90.00
_cell.angle_gamma   90.00
#
_symmetry.space_group_name_H-M   'P 1'
#
loop_
_entity.id
_entity.type
_entity.pdbx_description
1 polymer ?
#
loop_
_entity_poly.entity_id
_entity_poly.type
_entity_poly.pdbx_seq_one_letter_code
_entity_poly.pdbx_strand_id
1 'polypeptide(L)'
;MNYFLIALLSCSIGSFVGLGGDIIIIPLLLSLGVPKALISINTDLTMLFMTFMSTFIYRKRHQGDFKTAVLIAIGIIPGASLGVYINSFITVHIFNLFFIILLFILILIMFFEKRLPKIILPNWTKPFVGLSIGIISGLFGLGGAIMLIPILLIFYGFDQKGASATTLSLVFISTFITVSNYYFRGYHNLTYCIFMIPGALLGSKIGTFFNKKASNELISLSFKLILIGIFIKQLIMLFYI
;
A
#
# COMPACT_ATOMS: atom_id res chain seq x y z
N MET A 1 14.27 19.20 -7.88
CA MET A 1 14.33 18.24 -9.01
C MET A 1 14.23 16.78 -8.54
N ASN A 2 15.06 16.35 -7.58
CA ASN A 2 15.13 14.93 -7.16
C ASN A 2 13.81 14.36 -6.58
N TYR A 3 13.09 15.14 -5.76
CA TYR A 3 11.81 14.69 -5.16
C TYR A 3 10.70 14.42 -6.18
N PHE A 4 10.65 15.20 -7.26
CA PHE A 4 9.69 14.99 -8.35
C PHE A 4 9.95 13.65 -9.05
N LEU A 5 11.21 13.35 -9.39
CA LEU A 5 11.58 12.10 -10.06
C LEU A 5 11.36 10.87 -9.17
N ILE A 6 11.68 10.99 -7.88
CA ILE A 6 11.42 9.94 -6.88
C ILE A 6 9.92 9.64 -6.85
N ALA A 7 9.08 10.66 -6.72
CA ALA A 7 7.63 10.49 -6.70
C ALA A 7 7.12 9.94 -8.04
N LEU A 8 7.60 10.45 -9.18
CA LEU A 8 7.22 9.99 -10.52
C LEU A 8 7.44 8.49 -10.71
N LEU A 9 8.66 8.02 -10.44
CA LEU A 9 9.02 6.61 -10.63
C LEU A 9 8.30 5.71 -9.62
N SER A 10 8.32 6.09 -8.35
CA SER A 10 7.72 5.30 -7.27
C SER A 10 6.20 5.18 -7.43
N CYS A 11 5.51 6.27 -7.74
CA CYS A 11 4.07 6.26 -7.97
C CYS A 11 3.68 5.58 -9.28
N SER A 12 4.55 5.58 -10.29
CA SER A 12 4.34 4.78 -11.51
C SER A 12 4.30 3.30 -11.18
N ILE A 13 5.31 2.80 -10.46
CA ILE A 13 5.38 1.39 -10.04
C ILE A 13 4.22 1.08 -9.08
N GLY A 14 3.97 1.95 -8.11
CA GLY A 14 2.89 1.80 -7.12
C GLY A 14 1.50 1.73 -7.75
N SER A 15 1.21 2.58 -8.74
CA SER A 15 -0.07 2.58 -9.46
C SER A 15 -0.18 1.42 -10.44
N PHE A 16 0.94 0.99 -11.00
CA PHE A 16 1.01 -0.16 -11.90
C PHE A 16 0.67 -1.46 -11.17
N VAL A 17 1.19 -1.64 -9.96
CA VAL A 17 1.04 -2.88 -9.18
C VAL A 17 -0.15 -2.85 -8.20
N GLY A 18 -0.59 -1.66 -7.78
CA GLY A 18 -1.67 -1.48 -6.80
C GLY A 18 -1.21 -1.34 -5.35
N LEU A 19 0.11 -1.20 -5.11
CA LEU A 19 0.71 -1.14 -3.78
C LEU A 19 0.75 0.26 -3.16
N GLY A 20 0.63 1.31 -3.98
CA GLY A 20 1.03 2.66 -3.56
C GLY A 20 2.53 2.93 -3.77
N GLY A 21 2.94 4.20 -3.68
CA GLY A 21 4.32 4.65 -3.88
C GLY A 21 5.20 4.59 -2.63
N ASP A 22 4.63 4.51 -1.43
CA ASP A 22 5.35 4.69 -0.15
C ASP A 22 6.45 3.67 0.12
N ILE A 23 6.26 2.43 -0.35
CA ILE A 23 7.25 1.35 -0.22
C ILE A 23 8.60 1.77 -0.80
N ILE A 24 8.59 2.63 -1.82
CA ILE A 24 9.80 3.10 -2.51
C ILE A 24 10.16 4.52 -2.07
N ILE A 25 9.18 5.42 -1.92
CA ILE A 25 9.43 6.82 -1.56
C ILE A 25 10.06 6.92 -0.17
N ILE A 26 9.53 6.22 0.84
CA ILE A 26 9.99 6.36 2.24
C ILE A 26 11.48 5.98 2.37
N PRO A 27 11.95 4.80 1.92
CA PRO A 27 13.37 4.45 1.99
C PRO A 27 14.28 5.42 1.23
N LEU A 28 13.85 5.90 0.07
CA LEU A 28 14.65 6.86 -0.72
C LEU A 28 14.79 8.19 -0.01
N LEU A 29 13.72 8.74 0.56
CA LEU A 29 13.81 9.99 1.33
C LEU A 29 14.66 9.84 2.60
N LEU A 30 14.57 8.69 3.28
CA LEU A 30 15.45 8.39 4.42
C LEU A 30 16.92 8.33 4.02
N SER A 31 17.23 7.71 2.87
CA SER A 31 18.61 7.67 2.36
C SER A 31 19.17 9.04 1.97
N LEU A 32 18.30 10.01 1.69
CA LEU A 32 18.66 11.41 1.44
C LEU A 32 18.77 12.25 2.73
N GLY A 33 18.62 11.63 3.90
CA GLY A 33 18.73 12.29 5.20
C GLY A 33 17.49 13.11 5.60
N VAL A 34 16.35 12.93 4.93
CA VAL A 34 15.13 13.66 5.28
C VAL A 34 14.59 13.14 6.64
N PRO A 35 14.29 14.03 7.60
CA PRO A 35 13.72 13.63 8.89
C PRO A 35 12.43 12.83 8.77
N LYS A 36 12.32 11.72 9.52
CA LYS A 36 11.14 10.82 9.53
C LYS A 36 9.81 11.59 9.72
N ALA A 37 9.77 12.55 10.63
CA ALA A 37 8.57 13.34 10.90
C ALA A 37 8.08 14.15 9.69
N LEU A 38 9.00 14.61 8.83
CA LEU A 38 8.64 15.30 7.60
C LEU A 38 8.21 14.32 6.51
N ILE A 39 8.88 13.16 6.42
CA ILE A 39 8.55 12.13 5.43
C ILE A 39 7.08 11.72 5.58
N SER A 40 6.63 11.34 6.77
CA SER A 40 5.30 10.76 6.97
C SER A 40 4.16 11.59 6.40
N ILE A 41 4.04 12.88 6.78
CA ILE A 41 2.95 13.73 6.25
C ILE A 41 3.12 14.03 4.75
N ASN A 42 4.36 14.23 4.27
CA ASN A 42 4.60 14.58 2.87
C ASN A 42 4.33 13.39 1.93
N THR A 43 4.70 12.18 2.33
CA THR A 43 4.43 10.96 1.56
C THR A 43 2.95 10.62 1.56
N ASP A 44 2.28 10.67 2.72
CA ASP A 44 0.85 10.37 2.82
C ASP A 44 -0.02 11.38 2.04
N LEU A 45 0.33 12.67 2.05
CA LEU A 45 -0.37 13.66 1.21
C LEU A 45 -0.11 13.42 -0.28
N THR A 46 1.13 13.11 -0.66
CA THR A 46 1.48 12.75 -2.05
C THR A 46 0.69 11.53 -2.51
N MET A 47 0.57 10.53 -1.64
CA MET A 47 -0.21 9.31 -1.88
C MET A 47 -1.69 9.57 -2.00
N LEU A 48 -2.26 10.47 -1.20
CA LEU A 48 -3.65 10.87 -1.32
C LEU A 48 -3.97 11.35 -2.74
N PHE A 49 -3.15 12.25 -3.29
CA PHE A 49 -3.33 12.75 -4.65
C PHE A 49 -3.10 11.68 -5.73
N MET A 50 -2.07 10.84 -5.58
CA MET A 50 -1.79 9.74 -6.51
C MET A 50 -2.90 8.69 -6.53
N THR A 51 -3.38 8.27 -5.37
CA THR A 51 -4.41 7.25 -5.24
C THR A 51 -5.77 7.79 -5.64
N PHE A 52 -6.06 9.08 -5.39
CA PHE A 52 -7.23 9.77 -5.96
C PHE A 52 -7.23 9.68 -7.50
N MET A 53 -6.12 10.08 -8.14
CA MET A 53 -5.98 10.04 -9.61
C MET A 53 -6.09 8.60 -10.14
N SER A 54 -5.42 7.64 -9.50
CA SER A 54 -5.45 6.24 -9.91
C SER A 54 -6.85 5.65 -9.79
N THR A 55 -7.52 5.90 -8.65
CA THR A 55 -8.89 5.44 -8.38
C THR A 55 -9.86 6.02 -9.40
N PHE A 56 -9.74 7.30 -9.73
CA PHE A 56 -10.56 7.93 -10.76
C PHE A 56 -10.35 7.29 -12.14
N ILE A 57 -9.11 7.04 -12.54
CA ILE A 57 -8.77 6.40 -13.81
C ILE A 57 -9.27 4.96 -13.87
N TYR A 58 -9.06 4.16 -12.82
CA TYR A 58 -9.50 2.77 -12.76
C TYR A 58 -11.03 2.65 -12.73
N ARG A 59 -11.71 3.51 -11.96
CA ARG A 59 -13.17 3.56 -11.92
C ARG A 59 -13.77 3.91 -13.27
N LYS A 60 -13.18 4.87 -14.00
CA LYS A 60 -13.57 5.18 -15.39
C LYS A 60 -13.42 4.01 -16.36
N ARG A 61 -12.56 3.04 -16.03
CA ARG A 61 -12.31 1.83 -16.83
C ARG A 61 -13.10 0.62 -16.33
N HIS A 62 -13.99 0.79 -15.36
CA HIS A 62 -14.69 -0.30 -14.68
C HIS A 62 -13.72 -1.36 -14.12
N GLN A 63 -12.51 -0.93 -13.73
CA GLN A 63 -11.50 -1.79 -13.11
C GLN A 63 -11.57 -1.62 -11.58
N GLY A 64 -11.68 -2.75 -10.87
CA GLY A 64 -11.82 -2.78 -9.43
C GLY A 64 -13.24 -2.51 -8.93
N ASP A 65 -13.43 -2.67 -7.63
CA ASP A 65 -14.72 -2.52 -6.97
C ASP A 65 -14.62 -1.52 -5.80
N PHE A 66 -15.11 -0.31 -6.04
CA PHE A 66 -15.12 0.76 -5.04
C PHE A 66 -15.99 0.40 -3.82
N LYS A 67 -17.07 -0.36 -4.00
CA LYS A 67 -17.92 -0.79 -2.88
C LYS A 67 -17.16 -1.74 -1.96
N THR A 68 -16.41 -2.68 -2.54
CA THR A 68 -15.51 -3.55 -1.77
C THR A 68 -14.45 -2.74 -1.03
N ALA A 69 -13.83 -1.76 -1.69
CA ALA A 69 -12.85 -0.89 -1.06
C ALA A 69 -13.42 -0.15 0.18
N VAL A 70 -14.62 0.43 0.07
CA VAL A 70 -15.29 1.12 1.19
C VAL A 70 -15.62 0.15 2.32
N LEU A 71 -16.18 -1.03 2.03
CA LEU A 71 -16.54 -1.99 3.06
C LEU A 71 -15.33 -2.50 3.86
N ILE A 72 -14.20 -2.72 3.20
CA ILE A 72 -12.95 -3.11 3.88
C ILE A 72 -12.37 -1.91 4.64
N ALA A 73 -12.41 -0.70 4.07
CA ALA A 73 -11.89 0.51 4.72
C ALA A 73 -12.56 0.79 6.08
N ILE A 74 -13.87 0.53 6.22
CA ILE A 74 -14.60 0.66 7.49
C ILE A 74 -13.93 -0.15 8.61
N GLY A 75 -13.41 -1.34 8.30
CA GLY A 75 -12.68 -2.16 9.26
C GLY A 75 -11.24 -1.69 9.50
N ILE A 76 -10.56 -1.25 8.43
CA ILE A 76 -9.15 -0.84 8.51
C ILE A 76 -8.95 0.33 9.47
N ILE A 77 -9.90 1.26 9.52
CA ILE A 77 -9.79 2.45 10.38
C ILE A 77 -9.63 2.08 11.87
N PRO A 78 -10.60 1.39 12.52
CA PRO A 78 -10.43 0.97 13.91
C PRO A 78 -9.30 -0.06 14.06
N GLY A 79 -9.11 -0.95 13.08
CA GLY A 79 -8.03 -1.93 13.09
C GLY A 79 -6.65 -1.28 13.15
N ALA A 80 -6.40 -0.24 12.35
CA ALA A 80 -5.13 0.47 12.32
C ALA A 80 -4.83 1.17 13.64
N SER A 81 -5.84 1.79 14.26
CA SER A 81 -5.69 2.38 15.61
C SER A 81 -5.34 1.32 16.65
N LEU A 82 -6.00 0.17 16.62
CA LEU A 82 -5.68 -0.96 17.50
C LEU A 82 -4.27 -1.51 17.23
N GLY A 83 -3.89 -1.63 15.95
CA GLY A 83 -2.55 -2.07 15.55
C GLY A 83 -1.44 -1.16 16.08
N VAL A 84 -1.61 0.17 15.96
CA VAL A 84 -0.66 1.15 16.51
C VAL A 84 -0.57 1.04 18.04
N TYR A 85 -1.71 0.85 18.72
CA TYR A 85 -1.74 0.63 20.16
C TYR A 85 -0.99 -0.65 20.56
N ILE A 86 -1.24 -1.77 19.89
CA ILE A 86 -0.54 -3.03 20.14
C ILE A 86 0.96 -2.87 19.86
N ASN A 87 1.34 -2.15 18.80
CA ASN A 87 2.73 -1.93 18.44
C ASN A 87 3.54 -1.24 19.55
N SER A 88 2.90 -0.42 20.39
CA SER A 88 3.57 0.25 21.51
C SER A 88 4.12 -0.70 22.58
N PHE A 89 3.66 -1.96 22.60
CA PHE A 89 4.12 -3.01 23.51
C PHE A 89 5.12 -3.97 22.87
N ILE A 90 5.42 -3.85 21.57
CA ILE A 90 6.27 -4.78 20.83
C ILE A 90 7.67 -4.19 20.64
N THR A 91 8.70 -4.97 20.92
CA THR A 91 10.09 -4.54 20.69
C THR A 91 10.46 -4.58 19.20
N VAL A 92 11.41 -3.74 18.80
CA VAL A 92 11.87 -3.65 17.39
C VAL A 92 12.33 -5.00 16.83
N HIS A 93 12.97 -5.84 17.64
CA HIS A 93 13.42 -7.16 17.23
C HIS A 93 12.23 -8.10 16.93
N ILE A 94 11.26 -8.18 17.83
CA ILE A 94 10.06 -9.01 17.66
C ILE A 94 9.25 -8.51 16.45
N PHE A 95 9.12 -7.19 16.32
CA PHE A 95 8.49 -6.54 15.18
C PHE A 95 9.09 -6.97 13.84
N ASN A 96 10.41 -6.90 13.71
CA ASN A 96 11.13 -7.26 12.48
C ASN A 96 10.94 -8.76 12.16
N LEU A 97 10.98 -9.63 13.17
CA LEU A 97 10.79 -11.07 13.00
C LEU A 97 9.38 -11.39 12.48
N PHE A 98 8.34 -10.82 13.10
CA PHE A 98 6.95 -10.99 12.62
C PHE A 98 6.78 -10.49 11.20
N PHE A 99 7.41 -9.38 10.83
CA PHE A 99 7.30 -8.83 9.48
C PHE A 99 7.95 -9.74 8.43
N ILE A 100 9.11 -10.34 8.73
CA ILE A 100 9.77 -11.33 7.85
C ILE A 100 8.86 -12.54 7.65
N ILE A 101 8.29 -13.09 8.72
CA ILE A 101 7.37 -14.23 8.66
C ILE A 101 6.14 -13.88 7.81
N LEU A 102 5.55 -12.71 8.02
CA LEU A 102 4.43 -12.23 7.24
C LEU A 102 4.78 -12.16 5.74
N LEU A 103 5.88 -11.50 5.39
CA LEU A 103 6.31 -11.37 4.00
C LEU A 103 6.59 -12.74 3.36
N PHE A 104 7.20 -13.66 4.10
CA PHE A 104 7.43 -15.03 3.63
C PHE A 104 6.10 -15.73 3.30
N ILE A 105 5.11 -15.64 4.19
CA ILE A 105 3.76 -16.18 3.97
C ILE A 105 3.12 -15.55 2.74
N LEU A 106 3.17 -14.21 2.60
CA LEU A 106 2.60 -13.52 1.44
C LEU A 106 3.27 -13.93 0.13
N ILE A 107 4.60 -14.11 0.12
CA ILE A 107 5.35 -14.59 -1.04
C ILE A 107 4.88 -16.00 -1.42
N LEU A 108 4.77 -16.93 -0.45
CA LEU A 108 4.27 -18.28 -0.69
C LEU A 108 2.86 -18.25 -1.26
N ILE A 109 1.95 -17.51 -0.62
CA ILE A 109 0.57 -17.35 -1.07
C ILE A 109 0.52 -16.85 -2.52
N MET A 110 1.28 -15.81 -2.84
CA MET A 110 1.33 -15.26 -4.20
C MET A 110 1.94 -16.23 -5.21
N PHE A 111 2.96 -17.00 -4.82
CA PHE A 111 3.60 -17.96 -5.71
C PHE A 111 2.65 -19.09 -6.09
N PHE A 112 1.82 -19.53 -5.13
CA PHE A 112 0.83 -20.59 -5.30
C PHE A 112 -0.59 -20.09 -5.61
N GLU A 113 -0.80 -18.79 -5.78
CA GLU A 113 -2.10 -18.15 -6.01
C GLU A 113 -2.96 -18.87 -7.07
N LYS A 114 -2.35 -19.25 -8.20
CA LYS A 114 -3.04 -19.95 -9.30
C LYS A 114 -3.54 -21.35 -8.93
N ARG A 115 -2.97 -21.97 -7.90
CA ARG A 115 -3.33 -23.30 -7.39
C ARG A 115 -4.26 -23.25 -6.18
N LEU A 116 -4.41 -22.08 -5.54
CA LEU A 116 -5.25 -21.94 -4.37
C LEU A 116 -6.73 -21.87 -4.78
N PRO A 117 -7.63 -22.59 -4.06
CA PRO A 117 -9.05 -22.47 -4.32
C PRO A 117 -9.51 -21.04 -4.03
N LYS A 118 -10.28 -20.46 -4.96
CA LYS A 118 -10.91 -19.16 -4.75
C LYS A 118 -12.11 -19.35 -3.83
N ILE A 119 -12.02 -18.84 -2.60
CA ILE A 119 -13.10 -18.90 -1.61
C ILE A 119 -13.79 -17.55 -1.65
N ILE A 120 -14.97 -17.44 -2.28
CA ILE A 120 -15.67 -16.15 -2.36
C ILE A 120 -16.42 -15.90 -1.04
N LEU A 121 -15.85 -15.05 -0.19
CA LEU A 121 -16.48 -14.66 1.06
C LEU A 121 -17.65 -13.69 0.83
N PRO A 122 -18.71 -13.75 1.66
CA PRO A 122 -19.87 -12.87 1.52
C PRO A 122 -19.55 -11.42 1.92
N ASN A 123 -20.30 -10.46 1.40
CA ASN A 123 -20.00 -9.02 1.57
C ASN A 123 -19.89 -8.55 3.03
N TRP A 124 -20.59 -9.19 3.97
CA TRP A 124 -20.58 -8.82 5.38
C TRP A 124 -19.25 -9.14 6.09
N THR A 125 -18.39 -9.99 5.50
CA THR A 125 -17.06 -10.29 6.08
C THR A 125 -16.04 -9.19 5.80
N LYS A 126 -16.29 -8.32 4.81
CA LYS A 126 -15.34 -7.31 4.34
C LYS A 126 -14.86 -6.36 5.44
N PRO A 127 -15.73 -5.83 6.33
CA PRO A 127 -15.26 -5.03 7.46
C PRO A 127 -14.37 -5.82 8.44
N PHE A 128 -14.65 -7.09 8.70
CA PHE A 128 -13.82 -7.90 9.60
C PHE A 128 -12.45 -8.20 9.00
N VAL A 129 -12.41 -8.52 7.71
CA VAL A 129 -11.15 -8.64 6.96
C VAL A 129 -10.39 -7.33 7.00
N GLY A 130 -11.09 -6.21 6.80
CA GLY A 130 -10.52 -4.87 6.95
C GLY A 130 -9.94 -4.63 8.33
N LEU A 131 -10.62 -5.03 9.39
CA LEU A 131 -10.12 -4.89 10.77
C LEU A 131 -8.82 -5.65 10.99
N SER A 132 -8.74 -6.91 10.54
CA SER A 132 -7.52 -7.71 10.63
C SER A 132 -6.36 -7.09 9.83
N ILE A 133 -6.62 -6.67 8.59
CA ILE A 133 -5.64 -5.97 7.76
C ILE A 133 -5.23 -4.65 8.41
N GLY A 134 -6.18 -3.93 9.02
CA GLY A 134 -5.95 -2.69 9.74
C GLY A 134 -4.99 -2.90 10.90
N ILE A 135 -5.22 -3.90 11.76
CA ILE A 135 -4.33 -4.24 12.87
C ILE A 135 -2.92 -4.49 12.35
N ILE A 136 -2.81 -5.35 11.34
CA ILE A 136 -1.53 -5.68 10.73
C ILE A 136 -0.87 -4.43 10.12
N SER A 137 -1.62 -3.60 9.41
CA SER A 137 -1.15 -2.34 8.84
C SER A 137 -0.68 -1.35 9.90
N GLY A 138 -1.41 -1.23 11.01
CA GLY A 138 -1.08 -0.34 12.13
C GLY A 138 0.16 -0.81 12.90
N LEU A 139 0.38 -2.13 12.97
CA LEU A 139 1.64 -2.69 13.48
C LEU A 139 2.81 -2.24 12.58
N PHE A 140 2.72 -2.52 11.27
CA PHE A 140 3.86 -2.35 10.34
C PHE A 140 4.06 -0.94 9.79
N GLY A 141 3.06 -0.06 9.85
CA GLY A 141 3.15 1.31 9.32
C GLY A 141 3.32 1.41 7.80
N LEU A 142 3.19 0.30 7.07
CA LEU A 142 3.40 0.20 5.61
C LEU A 142 2.11 0.32 4.78
N GLY A 143 1.00 0.75 5.42
CA GLY A 143 -0.22 1.11 4.72
C GLY A 143 -1.04 -0.06 4.15
N GLY A 144 -0.93 -1.28 4.70
CA GLY A 144 -1.87 -2.42 4.51
C GLY A 144 -2.03 -2.99 3.09
N ALA A 145 -1.60 -2.26 2.06
CA ALA A 145 -1.78 -2.54 0.64
C ALA A 145 -1.11 -3.84 0.20
N ILE A 146 0.00 -4.17 0.86
CA ILE A 146 0.78 -5.39 0.60
C ILE A 146 -0.05 -6.65 0.89
N MET A 147 -0.93 -6.62 1.89
CA MET A 147 -1.80 -7.76 2.20
C MET A 147 -3.11 -7.77 1.40
N LEU A 148 -3.56 -6.59 0.96
CA LEU A 148 -4.87 -6.46 0.31
C LEU A 148 -4.93 -7.23 -1.01
N ILE A 149 -3.88 -7.19 -1.81
CA ILE A 149 -3.84 -7.87 -3.11
C ILE A 149 -4.07 -9.39 -2.96
N PRO A 150 -3.26 -10.16 -2.21
CA PRO A 150 -3.49 -11.61 -2.07
C PRO A 150 -4.85 -11.93 -1.45
N ILE A 151 -5.33 -11.10 -0.51
CA ILE A 151 -6.65 -11.31 0.10
C ILE A 151 -7.78 -11.12 -0.92
N LEU A 152 -7.71 -10.09 -1.76
CA LEU A 152 -8.72 -9.84 -2.80
C LEU A 152 -8.72 -10.95 -3.86
N LEU A 153 -7.55 -11.47 -4.22
CA LEU A 153 -7.41 -12.55 -5.21
C LEU A 153 -8.02 -13.87 -4.69
N ILE A 154 -7.71 -14.23 -3.44
CA ILE A 154 -8.05 -15.55 -2.88
C ILE A 154 -9.44 -15.57 -2.23
N PHE A 155 -9.77 -14.56 -1.43
CA PHE A 155 -10.98 -14.53 -0.61
C PHE A 155 -12.15 -13.77 -1.25
N TYR A 156 -11.91 -13.05 -2.34
CA TYR A 156 -12.96 -12.32 -3.06
C TYR A 156 -12.92 -12.55 -4.57
N GLY A 157 -12.04 -13.43 -5.06
CA GLY A 157 -12.02 -13.91 -6.44
C GLY A 157 -11.63 -12.87 -7.49
N PHE A 158 -11.02 -11.76 -7.08
CA PHE A 158 -10.57 -10.72 -8.01
C PHE A 158 -9.49 -11.27 -8.96
N ASP A 159 -9.34 -10.63 -10.11
CA ASP A 159 -8.14 -10.77 -10.92
C ASP A 159 -7.07 -9.73 -10.49
N GLN A 160 -5.85 -9.87 -10.99
CA GLN A 160 -4.75 -9.00 -10.56
C GLN A 160 -5.02 -7.51 -10.84
N LYS A 161 -5.60 -7.17 -11.99
CA LYS A 161 -5.98 -5.78 -12.32
C LYS A 161 -7.07 -5.25 -11.39
N GLY A 162 -8.13 -6.02 -11.16
CA GLY A 162 -9.21 -5.65 -10.25
C GLY A 162 -8.73 -5.49 -8.81
N ALA A 163 -7.86 -6.39 -8.34
CA ALA A 163 -7.26 -6.31 -7.01
C ALA A 163 -6.39 -5.05 -6.87
N SER A 164 -5.58 -4.74 -7.89
CA SER A 164 -4.74 -3.53 -7.92
C SER A 164 -5.57 -2.24 -7.81
N ALA A 165 -6.63 -2.15 -8.62
CA ALA A 165 -7.54 -1.00 -8.64
C ALA A 165 -8.33 -0.83 -7.33
N THR A 166 -8.83 -1.94 -6.77
CA THR A 166 -9.58 -1.94 -5.50
C THR A 166 -8.66 -1.57 -4.34
N THR A 167 -7.42 -2.05 -4.33
CA THR A 167 -6.42 -1.70 -3.32
C THR A 167 -6.11 -0.21 -3.36
N LEU A 168 -5.87 0.40 -4.53
CA LEU A 168 -5.62 1.85 -4.62
C LEU A 168 -6.81 2.70 -4.19
N SER A 169 -8.03 2.23 -4.45
CA SER A 169 -9.26 2.89 -3.95
C SER A 169 -9.33 2.88 -2.43
N LEU A 170 -8.90 1.77 -1.83
CA LEU A 170 -8.84 1.63 -0.39
C LEU A 170 -7.72 2.49 0.21
N VAL A 171 -6.53 2.49 -0.42
CA VAL A 171 -5.41 3.35 0.01
C VAL A 171 -5.82 4.82 -0.04
N PHE A 172 -6.56 5.26 -1.06
CA PHE A 172 -7.14 6.62 -1.12
C PHE A 172 -7.98 6.96 0.11
N ILE A 173 -8.89 6.07 0.52
CA ILE A 173 -9.72 6.29 1.72
C ILE A 173 -8.85 6.35 2.98
N SER A 174 -7.90 5.42 3.13
CA SER A 174 -7.04 5.37 4.33
C SER A 174 -6.11 6.57 4.44
N THR A 175 -5.51 7.00 3.33
CA THR A 175 -4.57 8.13 3.29
C THR A 175 -5.27 9.46 3.53
N PHE A 176 -6.54 9.59 3.12
CA PHE A 176 -7.35 10.76 3.47
C PHE A 176 -7.45 10.92 4.99
N ILE A 177 -7.76 9.84 5.70
CA ILE A 177 -7.87 9.81 7.15
C ILE A 177 -6.52 10.06 7.82
N THR A 178 -5.45 9.43 7.33
CA THR A 178 -4.08 9.62 7.84
C THR A 178 -3.63 11.08 7.70
N VAL A 179 -3.84 11.70 6.54
CA VAL A 179 -3.52 13.12 6.30
C VAL A 179 -4.34 14.03 7.22
N SER A 180 -5.63 13.77 7.39
CA SER A 180 -6.47 14.53 8.33
C SER A 180 -5.92 14.43 9.76
N ASN A 181 -5.52 13.23 10.20
CA ASN A 181 -4.94 13.03 11.53
C ASN A 181 -3.62 13.79 11.71
N TYR A 182 -2.74 13.84 10.69
CA TYR A 182 -1.53 14.65 10.77
C TYR A 182 -1.83 16.14 10.87
N TYR A 183 -2.80 16.62 10.09
CA TYR A 183 -3.21 18.02 10.13
C TYR A 183 -3.72 18.41 11.53
N PHE A 184 -4.60 17.60 12.14
CA PHE A 184 -5.11 17.87 13.50
C PHE A 184 -4.05 17.73 14.60
N ARG A 185 -2.96 16.99 14.35
CA ARG A 185 -1.82 16.86 15.27
C ARG A 185 -0.77 17.95 15.11
N GLY A 186 -1.02 18.97 14.27
CA GLY A 186 -0.11 20.10 14.09
C GLY A 186 1.06 19.84 13.12
N TYR A 187 1.06 18.73 12.40
CA TYR A 187 2.03 18.50 11.34
C TYR A 187 1.61 19.31 10.11
N HIS A 188 2.30 20.42 9.86
CA HIS A 188 1.96 21.34 8.76
C HIS A 188 3.09 21.57 7.76
N ASN A 189 4.27 20.97 8.00
CA ASN A 189 5.38 21.11 7.08
C ASN A 189 5.16 20.23 5.84
N LEU A 190 4.71 20.86 4.76
CA LEU A 190 4.42 20.24 3.46
C LEU A 190 5.45 20.62 2.39
N THR A 191 6.69 20.93 2.79
CA THR A 191 7.72 21.48 1.90
C THR A 191 8.01 20.58 0.70
N TYR A 192 7.95 19.25 0.84
CA TYR A 192 8.29 18.32 -0.24
C TYR A 192 7.11 18.04 -1.18
N CYS A 193 5.86 18.21 -0.70
CA CYS A 193 4.64 17.98 -1.47
C CYS A 193 4.58 18.79 -2.77
N ILE A 194 5.08 20.02 -2.76
CA ILE A 194 5.04 20.89 -3.96
C ILE A 194 5.79 20.27 -5.15
N PHE A 195 6.83 19.47 -4.88
CA PHE A 195 7.59 18.76 -5.90
C PHE A 195 7.10 17.33 -6.13
N MET A 196 6.64 16.66 -5.07
CA MET A 196 6.24 15.26 -5.13
C MET A 196 4.87 15.07 -5.76
N ILE A 197 3.88 15.91 -5.46
CA ILE A 197 2.51 15.75 -5.97
C ILE A 197 2.45 15.79 -7.51
N PRO A 198 3.08 16.76 -8.21
CA PRO A 198 3.10 16.75 -9.67
C PRO A 198 3.70 15.45 -10.25
N GLY A 199 4.80 14.98 -9.65
CA GLY A 199 5.43 13.71 -10.03
C GLY A 199 4.51 12.53 -9.78
N ALA A 200 3.84 12.49 -8.64
CA ALA A 200 2.94 11.42 -8.25
C ALA A 200 1.68 11.34 -9.13
N LEU A 201 1.12 12.49 -9.53
CA LEU A 201 -0.01 12.56 -10.45
C LEU A 201 0.35 12.08 -11.87
N LEU A 202 1.52 12.51 -12.38
CA LEU A 202 2.03 12.03 -13.66
C LEU A 202 2.38 10.54 -13.59
N GLY A 203 3.03 10.11 -12.51
CA GLY A 203 3.40 8.72 -12.28
C GLY A 203 2.17 7.83 -12.19
N SER A 204 1.11 8.30 -11.54
CA SER A 204 -0.19 7.61 -11.51
C SER A 204 -0.75 7.37 -12.92
N LYS A 205 -0.76 8.39 -13.77
CA LYS A 205 -1.22 8.25 -15.16
C LYS A 205 -0.37 7.23 -15.94
N ILE A 206 0.96 7.28 -15.78
CA ILE A 206 1.89 6.35 -16.43
C ILE A 206 1.66 4.91 -15.93
N GLY A 207 1.65 4.71 -14.61
CA GLY A 207 1.48 3.39 -14.01
C GLY A 207 0.14 2.75 -14.34
N THR A 208 -0.95 3.53 -14.25
CA THR A 208 -2.29 3.03 -14.64
C THR A 208 -2.40 2.78 -16.14
N PHE A 209 -1.70 3.54 -16.99
CA PHE A 209 -1.64 3.29 -18.43
C PHE A 209 -0.96 1.94 -18.73
N PHE A 210 0.19 1.67 -18.12
CA PHE A 210 0.86 0.38 -18.28
C PHE A 210 0.07 -0.77 -17.67
N ASN A 211 -0.62 -0.57 -16.54
CA ASN A 211 -1.45 -1.60 -15.93
C ASN A 211 -2.57 -2.04 -16.89
N LYS A 212 -3.22 -1.09 -17.57
CA LYS A 212 -4.25 -1.40 -18.57
C LYS A 212 -3.72 -2.34 -19.66
N LYS A 213 -2.50 -2.06 -20.17
CA LYS A 213 -1.88 -2.80 -21.27
C LYS A 213 -1.23 -4.13 -20.86
N ALA A 214 -0.73 -4.23 -19.63
CA ALA A 214 -0.05 -5.43 -19.15
C ALA A 214 -1.02 -6.61 -18.98
N SER A 215 -0.50 -7.84 -19.00
CA SER A 215 -1.27 -9.03 -18.61
C SER A 215 -1.39 -9.12 -17.08
N ASN A 216 -2.34 -9.92 -16.60
CA ASN A 216 -2.47 -10.20 -15.17
C ASN A 216 -1.21 -10.88 -14.62
N GLU A 217 -0.55 -11.72 -15.43
CA GLU A 217 0.73 -12.37 -15.10
C GLU A 217 1.85 -11.36 -14.86
N LEU A 218 1.99 -10.36 -15.73
CA LEU A 218 3.04 -9.35 -15.60
C LEU A 218 2.86 -8.52 -14.34
N ILE A 219 1.63 -8.10 -14.03
CA ILE A 219 1.34 -7.34 -12.81
C ILE A 219 1.61 -8.20 -11.56
N SER A 220 1.20 -9.47 -11.59
CA SER A 220 1.43 -10.43 -10.50
C SER A 220 2.93 -10.71 -10.30
N LEU A 221 3.70 -10.84 -11.40
CA LEU A 221 5.15 -10.98 -11.34
C LEU A 221 5.82 -9.75 -10.74
N SER A 222 5.45 -8.55 -11.18
CA SER A 222 5.98 -7.30 -10.62
C SER A 222 5.66 -7.16 -9.12
N PHE A 223 4.45 -7.54 -8.70
CA PHE A 223 4.09 -7.60 -7.29
C PHE A 223 5.00 -8.55 -6.48
N LYS A 224 5.21 -9.78 -6.99
CA LYS A 224 6.08 -10.78 -6.35
C LYS A 224 7.52 -10.30 -6.22
N LEU A 225 8.07 -9.67 -7.28
CA LEU A 225 9.42 -9.13 -7.25
C LEU A 225 9.57 -8.01 -6.22
N ILE A 226 8.57 -7.14 -6.08
CA ILE A 226 8.55 -6.12 -5.04
C ILE A 226 8.51 -6.76 -3.65
N LEU A 227 7.63 -7.75 -3.42
CA LEU A 227 7.57 -8.49 -2.15
C LEU A 227 8.92 -9.12 -1.78
N ILE A 228 9.56 -9.80 -2.74
CA ILE A 228 10.88 -10.42 -2.55
C ILE A 228 11.93 -9.35 -2.22
N GLY A 229 11.92 -8.21 -2.91
CA GLY A 229 12.82 -7.10 -2.64
C GLY A 229 12.66 -6.55 -1.21
N ILE A 230 11.42 -6.36 -0.75
CA ILE A 230 11.13 -5.93 0.64
C ILE A 230 11.59 -7.00 1.62
N PHE A 231 11.32 -8.28 1.35
CA PHE A 231 11.73 -9.39 2.20
C PHE A 231 13.25 -9.45 2.36
N ILE A 232 14.01 -9.38 1.27
CA ILE A 232 15.48 -9.37 1.31
C ILE A 232 16.00 -8.19 2.12
N LYS A 233 15.48 -6.98 1.87
CA LYS A 233 15.86 -5.79 2.63
C LYS A 233 15.62 -5.99 4.14
N GLN A 234 14.47 -6.54 4.50
CA GLN A 234 14.11 -6.78 5.89
C GLN A 234 15.02 -7.83 6.54
N LEU A 235 15.38 -8.88 5.80
CA LEU A 235 16.27 -9.95 6.25
C LEU A 235 17.70 -9.42 6.49
N ILE A 236 18.19 -8.56 5.60
CA ILE A 236 19.48 -7.86 5.76
C ILE A 236 19.45 -7.00 7.02
N MET A 237 18.39 -6.21 7.24
CA MET A 237 18.26 -5.33 8.41
C MET A 237 18.32 -6.09 9.73
N LEU A 238 17.91 -7.36 9.78
CA LEU A 238 17.99 -8.20 10.97
C LEU A 238 19.44 -8.47 11.42
N PHE A 239 20.40 -8.51 10.50
CA PHE A 239 21.82 -8.77 10.81
C PHE A 239 22.60 -7.55 11.28
N TYR A 240 22.01 -6.34 11.20
CA TYR A 240 22.63 -5.08 11.60
C TYR A 240 22.04 -4.51 12.92
N ILE A 241 21.23 -5.30 13.64
CA ILE A 241 20.61 -4.97 14.93
C ILE A 241 21.24 -5.86 16.00
#